data_AF-A0A6G3C6G7-F1
#
_entry.id   AF-A0A6G3C6G7-F1
#
_cell.length_a   1.000
_cell.length_b   1.000
_cell.length_c   1.000
_cell.angle_alpha   90.00
_cell.angle_beta   90.00
_cell.angle_gamma   90.00
#
_symmetry.space_group_name_H-M   'P 1'
#
loop_
_entity.id
_entity.type
_entity.pdbx_description
1 polymer ?
#
loop_
_entity_poly.entity_id
_entity_poly.type
_entity_poly.pdbx_seq_one_letter_code
_entity_poly.pdbx_strand_id
1 'polypeptide(L)'
;MTAPEEAQRVQEAVRRHARNRAFAEAEQVISLVLADPQVQEAREQVKAAETQLGTELCARLQPYQDRYDQAVREGDVARLAGICPGKHGRWGRICVLDDGHETSMEEPHWGRNSEGQPIAWVGSAPDDW
;
A
#
# COMPACT_ATOMS: atom_id res chain seq x y z
N MET A 1 -13.17 -20.21 -43.31
CA MET A 1 -12.07 -19.38 -42.78
C MET A 1 -11.22 -18.96 -43.94
N THR A 2 -11.07 -17.65 -44.13
CA THR A 2 -10.30 -17.08 -45.24
C THR A 2 -8.89 -16.72 -44.77
N ALA A 3 -7.89 -16.79 -45.65
CA ALA A 3 -6.49 -16.45 -45.34
C ALA A 3 -6.28 -15.10 -44.61
N PRO A 4 -7.08 -14.04 -44.85
CA PRO A 4 -7.00 -12.79 -44.09
C PRO A 4 -7.36 -12.93 -42.61
N GLU A 5 -8.35 -13.77 -42.27
CA GLU A 5 -8.79 -14.00 -40.88
C GLU A 5 -7.72 -14.76 -40.09
N GLU A 6 -7.04 -15.70 -40.74
CA GLU A 6 -5.94 -16.45 -40.14
C GLU A 6 -4.70 -15.57 -39.92
N ALA A 7 -4.36 -14.72 -40.89
CA ALA A 7 -3.27 -13.74 -40.74
C ALA A 7 -3.53 -12.75 -39.59
N GLN A 8 -4.78 -12.28 -39.43
CA GLN A 8 -5.15 -11.39 -38.33
C GLN A 8 -5.05 -12.08 -36.97
N ARG A 9 -5.49 -13.35 -36.86
CA ARG A 9 -5.35 -14.14 -35.62
C ARG A 9 -3.89 -14.40 -35.25
N VAL A 10 -3.04 -14.69 -36.22
CA VAL A 10 -1.60 -14.86 -35.99
C VAL A 10 -0.98 -13.55 -35.50
N GLN A 11 -1.33 -12.42 -36.11
CA GLN A 11 -0.81 -11.12 -35.70
C GLN A 11 -1.22 -10.75 -34.26
N GLU A 12 -2.47 -11.02 -33.87
CA GLU A 12 -2.94 -10.80 -32.50
C GLU A 12 -2.25 -11.73 -31.48
N ALA A 13 -2.06 -13.00 -31.83
CA ALA A 13 -1.33 -13.95 -31.00
C ALA A 13 0.13 -13.52 -30.77
N VAL A 14 0.81 -13.02 -31.82
CA VAL A 14 2.18 -12.49 -31.72
C VAL A 14 2.22 -11.25 -30.83
N ARG A 15 1.27 -10.31 -30.97
CA ARG A 15 1.19 -9.12 -30.10
C ARG A 15 0.96 -9.49 -28.64
N ARG A 16 0.05 -10.43 -28.38
CA ARG A 16 -0.20 -10.95 -27.02
C ARG A 16 1.04 -11.61 -26.43
N HIS A 17 1.74 -12.43 -27.22
CA HIS A 17 2.97 -13.09 -26.80
C HIS A 17 4.08 -12.07 -26.47
N ALA A 18 4.28 -11.07 -27.33
CA ALA A 18 5.26 -10.01 -27.10
C ALA A 18 4.95 -9.21 -25.81
N ARG A 19 3.68 -8.85 -25.58
CA ARG A 19 3.26 -8.17 -24.36
C ARG A 19 3.52 -9.03 -23.11
N ASN A 20 3.13 -10.30 -23.14
CA ASN A 20 3.32 -11.21 -22.01
C ASN A 20 4.82 -11.39 -21.69
N ARG A 21 5.66 -11.47 -22.73
CA ARG A 21 7.11 -11.54 -22.56
C ARG A 21 7.67 -10.28 -21.91
N ALA A 22 7.25 -9.10 -22.36
CA ALA A 22 7.67 -7.83 -21.76
C ALA A 22 7.27 -7.75 -20.27
N PHE A 23 6.07 -8.21 -19.91
CA PHE A 23 5.66 -8.31 -18.50
C PHE A 23 6.53 -9.28 -17.70
N ALA A 24 6.81 -10.47 -18.24
CA ALA A 24 7.66 -11.45 -17.56
C ALA A 24 9.10 -10.93 -17.36
N GLU A 25 9.65 -10.23 -18.35
CA GLU A 25 10.96 -9.58 -18.26
C GLU A 25 10.95 -8.47 -17.19
N ALA A 26 9.90 -7.65 -17.15
CA ALA A 26 9.74 -6.63 -16.10
C ALA A 26 9.61 -7.24 -14.70
N GLU A 27 8.80 -8.28 -14.54
CA GLU A 27 8.65 -9.03 -13.29
C GLU A 27 9.98 -9.62 -12.83
N GLN A 28 10.79 -10.15 -13.75
CA GLN A 28 12.10 -10.68 -13.44
C GLN A 28 13.05 -9.58 -12.95
N VAL A 29 13.11 -8.43 -13.63
CA VAL A 29 13.94 -7.30 -13.22
C VAL A 29 13.50 -6.76 -11.86
N ILE A 30 12.20 -6.56 -11.64
CA ILE A 30 11.65 -6.11 -10.36
C ILE A 30 12.01 -7.11 -9.26
N SER A 31 11.85 -8.41 -9.51
CA SER A 31 12.18 -9.46 -8.54
C SER A 31 13.67 -9.45 -8.19
N LEU A 32 14.55 -9.23 -9.15
CA LEU A 32 15.99 -9.12 -8.92
C LEU A 32 16.33 -7.89 -8.06
N VAL A 33 15.75 -6.73 -8.36
CA VAL A 33 15.94 -5.51 -7.55
C VAL A 33 15.41 -5.71 -6.14
N LEU A 34 14.23 -6.31 -5.99
CA LEU A 34 13.66 -6.60 -4.67
C LEU A 34 14.46 -7.66 -3.92
N ALA A 35 15.13 -8.59 -4.60
CA ALA A 35 15.99 -9.58 -3.98
C ALA A 35 17.40 -9.05 -3.63
N ASP A 36 17.74 -7.84 -4.07
CA ASP A 36 19.02 -7.21 -3.75
C ASP A 36 19.17 -7.07 -2.22
N PRO A 37 20.29 -7.53 -1.62
CA PRO A 37 20.51 -7.46 -0.18
C PRO A 37 20.41 -6.05 0.40
N GLN A 38 20.87 -5.02 -0.32
CA GLN A 38 20.82 -3.63 0.13
C GLN A 38 19.37 -3.11 0.14
N VAL A 39 18.57 -3.53 -0.85
CA VAL A 39 17.13 -3.19 -0.89
C VAL A 39 16.40 -3.87 0.27
N GLN A 40 16.74 -5.12 0.59
CA GLN A 40 16.18 -5.82 1.75
C GLN A 40 16.61 -5.18 3.06
N GLU A 41 17.87 -4.79 3.20
CA GLU A 41 18.36 -4.10 4.39
C GLU A 41 17.67 -2.75 4.59
N ALA A 42 17.57 -1.94 3.54
CA ALA A 42 16.85 -0.67 3.58
C ALA A 42 15.38 -0.86 3.97
N ARG A 43 14.73 -1.91 3.45
CA ARG A 43 13.36 -2.26 3.81
C ARG A 43 13.21 -2.58 5.30
N GLU A 44 14.11 -3.38 5.87
CA GLU A 44 14.07 -3.70 7.30
C GLU A 44 14.37 -2.48 8.17
N GLN A 45 15.30 -1.61 7.75
CA GLN A 45 15.58 -0.34 8.43
C GLN A 45 14.35 0.58 8.45
N VAL A 46 13.64 0.71 7.32
CA VAL A 46 12.38 1.46 7.24
C VAL A 46 11.33 0.84 8.16
N LYS A 47 11.13 -0.49 8.11
CA LYS A 47 10.16 -1.18 8.97
C LYS A 47 10.45 -0.95 10.45
N ALA A 48 11.71 -0.99 10.86
CA ALA A 48 12.13 -0.73 12.23
C ALA A 48 11.84 0.72 12.63
N ALA A 49 12.16 1.69 11.78
CA ALA A 49 11.88 3.11 12.01
C ALA A 49 10.38 3.40 12.11
N GLU A 50 9.56 2.85 11.21
CA GLU A 50 8.09 2.98 11.24
C GLU A 50 7.51 2.42 12.54
N THR A 51 8.02 1.28 13.01
CA THR A 51 7.56 0.64 14.26
C THR A 51 7.97 1.43 15.49
N GLN A 52 9.22 1.92 15.52
CA GLN A 52 9.72 2.74 16.62
C GLN A 52 8.90 4.02 16.74
N LEU A 53 8.76 4.76 15.63
CA LEU A 53 7.99 6.00 15.61
C LEU A 53 6.51 5.76 15.95
N GLY A 54 5.93 4.66 15.46
CA GLY A 54 4.58 4.24 15.82
C GLY A 54 4.40 4.01 17.33
N THR A 55 5.41 3.44 17.98
CA THR A 55 5.43 3.21 19.44
C THR A 55 5.56 4.53 20.20
N GLU A 56 6.45 5.43 19.77
CA GLU A 56 6.66 6.74 20.38
C GLU A 56 5.39 7.60 20.34
N LEU A 57 4.62 7.51 19.24
CA LEU A 57 3.39 8.27 19.05
C LEU A 57 2.15 7.62 19.69
N CYS A 58 2.26 6.39 20.20
CA CYS A 58 1.13 5.61 20.69
C CYS A 58 0.33 6.35 21.77
N ALA A 59 0.99 6.93 22.77
CA ALA A 59 0.30 7.66 23.84
C ALA A 59 -0.52 8.85 23.33
N ARG A 60 -0.07 9.50 22.24
CA ARG A 60 -0.74 10.66 21.65
C ARG A 60 -1.86 10.24 20.69
N LEU A 61 -1.64 9.19 19.90
CA LEU A 61 -2.49 8.84 18.77
C LEU A 61 -3.45 7.66 19.04
N GLN A 62 -3.27 6.92 20.14
CA GLN A 62 -4.18 5.83 20.53
C GLN A 62 -5.67 6.24 20.61
N PRO A 63 -6.06 7.45 21.07
CA PRO A 63 -7.46 7.87 21.03
C PRO A 63 -8.08 7.86 19.62
N TYR A 64 -7.29 8.06 18.57
CA TYR A 64 -7.75 7.97 17.19
C TYR A 64 -8.02 6.52 16.78
N GLN A 65 -7.14 5.58 17.16
CA GLN A 65 -7.36 4.15 16.97
C GLN A 65 -8.57 3.64 17.73
N ASP A 66 -8.77 4.07 18.99
CA ASP A 66 -9.92 3.64 19.79
C ASP A 66 -11.25 4.07 19.14
N ARG A 67 -11.27 5.29 18.57
CA ARG A 67 -12.40 5.83 17.80
C ARG A 67 -12.65 5.01 16.53
N TYR A 68 -11.60 4.61 15.81
CA TYR A 68 -11.71 3.74 14.65
C TYR A 68 -12.24 2.35 15.03
N ASP A 69 -11.68 1.71 16.05
CA ASP A 69 -12.09 0.38 16.51
C ASP A 69 -13.56 0.38 16.96
N GLN A 70 -14.01 1.46 17.60
CA GLN A 70 -15.40 1.66 17.94
C GLN A 70 -16.29 1.77 16.70
N ALA A 71 -15.90 2.60 15.72
CA ALA A 71 -16.64 2.77 14.47
C ALA A 71 -16.81 1.45 13.71
N VAL A 72 -15.76 0.62 13.67
CA VAL A 72 -15.81 -0.73 13.08
C VAL A 72 -16.80 -1.63 13.82
N ARG A 73 -16.75 -1.65 15.16
CA ARG A 73 -17.68 -2.46 15.98
C ARG A 73 -19.13 -2.04 15.82
N GLU A 74 -19.38 -0.75 15.69
CA GLU A 74 -20.72 -0.16 15.59
C GLU A 74 -21.24 -0.09 14.15
N GLY A 75 -20.37 -0.35 13.16
CA GLY A 75 -20.72 -0.21 11.73
C GLY A 75 -20.96 1.24 11.32
N ASP A 76 -20.29 2.21 11.97
CA ASP A 76 -20.43 3.64 11.69
C ASP A 76 -19.68 4.01 10.40
N VAL A 77 -20.35 3.80 9.27
CA VAL A 77 -19.80 4.07 7.93
C VAL A 77 -19.47 5.55 7.74
N ALA A 78 -20.24 6.47 8.34
CA ALA A 78 -20.00 7.90 8.18
C ALA A 78 -18.67 8.30 8.82
N ARG A 79 -18.37 7.76 10.00
CA ARG A 79 -17.10 7.96 10.68
C ARG A 79 -15.94 7.28 9.98
N LEU A 80 -16.14 6.07 9.47
CA LEU A 80 -15.13 5.35 8.68
C LEU A 80 -14.85 6.05 7.34
N ALA A 81 -15.79 6.78 6.77
CA ALA A 81 -15.57 7.55 5.55
C ALA A 81 -14.81 8.88 5.78
N GLY A 82 -14.69 9.34 7.03
CA GLY A 82 -13.98 10.57 7.39
C GLY A 82 -12.51 10.36 7.75
N ILE A 83 -11.98 9.15 7.59
CA ILE A 83 -10.55 8.86 7.77
C ILE A 83 -9.78 9.11 6.48
N CYS A 84 -8.47 9.33 6.58
CA CYS A 84 -7.62 9.66 5.44
C CYS A 84 -7.84 8.70 4.23
N PRO A 85 -8.30 9.20 3.08
CA PRO A 85 -8.68 8.40 1.93
C PRO A 85 -7.47 7.79 1.24
N GLY A 86 -7.65 6.58 0.71
CA GLY A 86 -6.62 5.90 -0.09
C GLY A 86 -5.51 5.24 0.72
N LYS A 87 -5.23 5.65 1.97
CA LYS A 87 -4.10 5.12 2.77
C LYS A 87 -4.38 3.74 3.36
N HIS A 88 -4.48 2.72 2.50
CA HIS A 88 -4.38 1.31 2.85
C HIS A 88 -2.93 0.90 2.60
N GLY A 89 -2.04 1.10 3.56
CA GLY A 89 -0.67 0.65 3.35
C GLY A 89 -0.65 -0.86 3.07
N ARG A 90 0.21 -1.31 2.14
CA ARG A 90 0.57 -2.69 1.69
C ARG A 90 0.27 -3.92 2.60
N TRP A 91 0.08 -3.73 3.91
CA TRP A 91 -0.17 -4.74 4.94
C TRP A 91 -1.54 -4.64 5.62
N GLY A 92 -2.54 -3.97 5.00
CA GLY A 92 -3.82 -3.67 5.65
C GLY A 92 -3.72 -2.52 6.66
N ARG A 93 -2.78 -1.59 6.43
CA ARG A 93 -2.50 -0.47 7.33
C ARG A 93 -3.53 0.61 7.07
N ILE A 94 -4.40 0.88 8.04
CA ILE A 94 -5.43 1.92 7.93
C ILE A 94 -4.95 3.14 8.71
N CYS A 95 -4.92 4.29 8.05
CA CYS A 95 -4.68 5.54 8.74
C CYS A 95 -5.89 5.88 9.62
N VAL A 96 -5.66 6.13 10.91
CA VAL A 96 -6.75 6.42 11.87
C VAL A 96 -6.94 7.92 12.13
N LEU A 97 -6.13 8.77 11.50
CA LEU A 97 -6.26 10.22 11.58
C LEU A 97 -7.37 10.70 10.63
N ASP A 98 -7.94 11.85 10.97
CA ASP A 98 -9.02 12.47 10.21
C ASP A 98 -8.53 12.87 8.79
N ASP A 99 -9.46 12.89 7.83
CA ASP A 99 -9.22 13.32 6.46
C ASP A 99 -8.59 14.73 6.39
N GLY A 100 -7.67 14.94 5.45
CA GLY A 100 -6.95 16.18 5.24
C GLY A 100 -5.69 16.37 6.08
N HIS A 101 -5.39 15.53 7.08
CA HIS A 101 -4.17 15.69 7.89
C HIS A 101 -2.89 15.52 7.05
N GLU A 102 -2.95 14.79 5.94
CA GLU A 102 -1.83 14.64 5.02
C GLU A 102 -1.39 15.97 4.39
N THR A 103 -2.26 16.98 4.39
CA THR A 103 -1.94 18.33 3.88
C THR A 103 -1.14 19.17 4.87
N SER A 104 -1.22 18.89 6.17
CA SER A 104 -0.46 19.64 7.18
C SER A 104 0.98 19.17 7.29
N MET A 105 1.26 17.91 6.92
CA MET A 105 2.55 17.22 7.11
C MET A 105 3.06 17.23 8.56
N GLU A 106 2.24 17.64 9.53
CA GLU A 106 2.64 17.77 10.94
C GLU A 106 2.67 16.41 11.64
N GLU A 107 1.78 15.49 11.24
CA GLU A 107 1.69 14.15 11.79
C GLU A 107 1.91 13.10 10.70
N PRO A 108 2.77 12.09 10.93
CA PRO A 108 2.82 10.94 10.04
C PRO A 108 1.50 10.20 10.13
N HIS A 109 1.18 9.44 9.08
CA HIS A 109 0.10 8.48 9.16
C HIS A 109 0.38 7.48 10.27
N TRP A 110 -0.66 7.05 10.97
CA TRP A 110 -0.54 6.14 12.09
C TRP A 110 -1.66 5.10 12.09
N GLY A 111 -1.38 3.92 12.61
CA GLY A 111 -2.32 2.81 12.70
C GLY A 111 -1.63 1.54 13.21
N ARG A 112 -2.23 0.38 12.90
CA ARG A 112 -1.67 -0.94 13.25
C ARG A 112 -1.36 -1.76 12.01
N ASN A 113 -0.31 -2.58 12.09
CA ASN A 113 -0.01 -3.59 11.09
C ASN A 113 -0.90 -4.84 11.29
N SER A 114 -0.75 -5.84 10.41
CA SER A 114 -1.49 -7.11 10.47
C SER A 114 -1.23 -7.93 11.75
N GLU A 115 -0.15 -7.65 12.46
CA GLU A 115 0.20 -8.28 13.75
C GLU A 115 -0.34 -7.48 14.95
N GLY A 116 -1.03 -6.36 14.70
CA GLY A 116 -1.60 -5.49 15.72
C GLY A 116 -0.61 -4.50 16.36
N GLN A 117 0.62 -4.39 15.83
CA GLN A 117 1.64 -3.48 16.35
C GLN A 117 1.42 -2.05 15.83
N PRO A 118 1.64 -1.02 16.66
CA PRO A 118 1.55 0.36 16.22
C PRO A 118 2.67 0.71 15.24
N ILE A 119 2.33 1.45 14.19
CA ILE A 119 3.26 1.90 13.14
C ILE A 119 2.97 3.34 12.75
N ALA A 120 4.01 4.08 12.37
CA ALA A 120 3.90 5.41 11.78
C ALA A 120 4.63 5.46 10.43
N TRP A 121 4.03 6.05 9.39
CA TRP A 121 4.64 6.15 8.06
C TRP A 121 4.39 7.50 7.40
N VAL A 122 5.26 7.86 6.46
CA VAL A 122 5.17 9.12 5.69
C VAL A 122 4.82 8.79 4.23
N GLY A 123 3.75 9.39 3.73
CA GLY A 123 3.35 9.30 2.32
C GLY A 123 2.25 8.27 2.01
N SER A 124 1.90 8.24 0.71
CA SER A 124 0.88 7.37 0.12
C SER A 124 1.30 5.91 0.06
N ALA A 125 0.34 4.99 0.13
CA ALA A 125 0.62 3.64 -0.32
C ALA A 125 0.87 3.67 -1.84
N PRO A 126 1.75 2.82 -2.39
CA PRO A 126 2.09 2.84 -3.82
C PRO A 126 0.90 2.59 -4.77
N ASP A 127 -0.24 2.17 -4.23
CA ASP A 127 -1.51 1.87 -4.90
C ASP A 127 -2.56 2.99 -4.79
N ASP A 128 -2.21 4.18 -4.27
CA ASP A 128 -3.13 5.32 -4.09
C ASP A 128 -3.40 6.13 -5.39
N TRP A 129 -3.36 5.51 -6.58
CA TRP A 129 -3.59 6.19 -7.87
C TRP A 129 -4.79 5.61 -8.63
#